data_AF-U6MEZ0-F1
#
_entry.id   AF-U6MEZ0-F1
#
_cell.length_a   1.000
_cell.length_b   1.000
_cell.length_c   1.000
_cell.angle_alpha   90.00
_cell.angle_beta   90.00
_cell.angle_gamma   90.00
#
_symmetry.space_group_name_H-M   'P 1'
#
loop_
_entity.id
_entity.type
_entity.pdbx_description
1 polymer ?
#
loop_
_entity_poly.entity_id
_entity_poly.type
_entity_poly.pdbx_seq_one_letter_code
_entity_poly.pdbx_strand_id
1 'polypeptide(L)'
;MESDPLPDGGPPNKEEEKETLEALHKAAIDLHEASWRRLHTGHWESVPLWCREAHGVACLLLGLSYAASGAAAAAAAENPAAAAAAAAADAAADAAAAQEDFVETAEKAFIFAFRYIDLGLIMGGPKIRVYKRLTAAAAAFDVIRERLLLLLQQEEEEEGEEEQEEEEEEEEQQQQQQQQQQRDNTPSVSLEPLVPINRRRSPVEERTSIGFEDFLVNYLQKDKPLLIRGNTRGISEFPCVNLWRDWRRLRKQFGHRLVPIEIGSSYAEEGWTQRLMLFDDFYTEFIEPSSKGGAPMEGPIGYLAQHALLEQLPFLAKEAPIPDLALAWFVT
;
A
#
# COMPACT_ATOMS: atom_id res chain seq x y z
N MET A 1 -10.42 -57.14 -1.57
CA MET A 1 -10.16 -56.05 -0.61
C MET A 1 -11.41 -55.21 -0.62
N GLU A 2 -12.31 -55.48 0.34
CA GLU A 2 -13.45 -54.62 0.61
C GLU A 2 -12.91 -53.26 1.04
N SER A 3 -13.34 -52.21 0.35
CA SER A 3 -13.06 -50.83 0.74
C SER A 3 -13.94 -50.50 1.94
N ASP A 4 -13.31 -50.22 3.08
CA ASP A 4 -14.02 -49.66 4.24
C ASP A 4 -14.77 -48.38 3.83
N PRO A 5 -16.02 -48.20 4.27
CA PRO A 5 -16.74 -46.96 4.03
C PRO A 5 -16.04 -45.82 4.80
N LEU A 6 -15.86 -44.68 4.12
CA LEU A 6 -15.47 -43.42 4.76
C LEU A 6 -16.42 -43.16 5.95
N PRO A 7 -15.89 -42.85 7.15
CA PRO A 7 -16.73 -42.56 8.30
C PRO A 7 -17.65 -41.39 7.97
N ASP A 8 -18.95 -41.59 8.18
CA ASP A 8 -19.99 -40.57 8.11
C ASP A 8 -19.75 -39.57 9.24
N GLY A 9 -18.91 -38.58 8.97
CA GLY A 9 -18.66 -37.46 9.86
C GLY A 9 -19.90 -36.59 9.87
N GLY A 10 -20.69 -36.66 10.94
CA GLY A 10 -21.66 -35.62 11.26
C GLY A 10 -21.01 -34.23 11.22
N PRO A 11 -21.81 -33.14 11.13
CA PRO A 11 -21.28 -31.79 11.01
C PRO A 11 -20.21 -31.56 12.09
N PRO A 12 -19.04 -30.99 11.74
CA PRO A 12 -17.92 -30.89 12.66
C PRO A 12 -18.33 -30.18 13.95
N ASN A 13 -17.76 -30.61 15.07
CA ASN A 13 -17.96 -29.91 16.33
C ASN A 13 -17.34 -28.52 16.21
N LYS A 14 -18.12 -27.46 16.48
CA LYS A 14 -17.66 -26.07 16.39
C LYS A 14 -16.38 -25.80 17.20
N GLU A 15 -16.22 -26.48 18.35
CA GLU A 15 -15.03 -26.37 19.17
C GLU A 15 -13.79 -26.98 18.50
N GLU A 16 -13.97 -28.11 17.81
CA GLU A 16 -12.90 -28.80 17.08
C GLU A 16 -12.47 -28.01 15.83
N GLU A 17 -13.43 -27.35 15.15
CA GLU A 17 -13.15 -26.43 14.04
C GLU A 17 -12.32 -25.23 14.52
N LYS A 18 -12.70 -24.64 15.65
CA LYS A 18 -11.97 -23.53 16.28
C LYS A 18 -10.53 -23.92 16.63
N GLU A 19 -10.34 -25.03 17.34
CA GLU A 19 -9.01 -25.53 17.68
C GLU A 19 -8.15 -25.77 16.42
N THR A 20 -8.76 -26.29 15.35
CA THR A 20 -8.07 -26.53 14.08
C THR A 20 -7.63 -25.21 13.42
N LEU A 21 -8.48 -24.18 13.44
CA LEU A 21 -8.14 -22.86 12.89
C LEU A 21 -7.04 -22.16 13.70
N GLU A 22 -7.09 -22.25 15.03
CA GLU A 22 -6.04 -21.73 15.91
C GLU A 22 -4.69 -22.44 15.66
N ALA A 23 -4.71 -23.76 15.51
CA ALA A 23 -3.52 -24.54 15.19
C ALA A 23 -2.95 -24.16 13.81
N LEU A 24 -3.80 -23.92 12.81
CA LEU A 24 -3.38 -23.46 11.49
C LEU A 24 -2.76 -22.07 11.53
N HIS A 25 -3.37 -21.14 12.28
CA HIS A 25 -2.84 -19.79 12.46
C HIS A 25 -1.46 -19.84 13.11
N LYS A 26 -1.29 -20.62 14.18
CA LYS A 26 0.01 -20.84 14.84
C LYS A 26 1.04 -21.43 13.89
N ALA A 27 0.67 -22.44 13.11
CA ALA A 27 1.57 -23.03 12.12
C ALA A 27 2.01 -22.03 11.04
N ALA A 28 1.12 -21.10 10.65
CA ALA A 28 1.46 -20.02 9.73
C ALA A 28 2.47 -19.03 10.33
N ILE A 29 2.32 -18.68 11.61
CA ILE A 29 3.31 -17.86 12.35
C ILE A 29 4.67 -18.56 12.38
N ASP A 30 4.71 -19.83 12.78
CA ASP A 30 5.94 -20.60 12.88
C ASP A 30 6.65 -20.71 11.52
N LEU A 31 5.89 -20.92 10.44
CA LEU A 31 6.41 -20.96 9.08
C LEU A 31 6.94 -19.58 8.63
N HIS A 32 6.23 -18.50 8.96
CA HIS A 32 6.66 -17.14 8.67
C HIS A 32 8.00 -16.83 9.34
N GLU A 33 8.15 -17.13 10.63
CA GLU A 33 9.40 -16.90 11.35
C GLU A 33 10.55 -17.77 10.84
N ALA A 34 10.31 -19.06 10.61
CA ALA A 34 11.33 -19.98 10.14
C ALA A 34 11.87 -19.57 8.76
N SER A 35 10.98 -19.16 7.85
CA SER A 35 11.36 -18.66 6.53
C SER A 35 12.01 -17.27 6.59
N TRP A 36 11.54 -16.36 7.45
CA TRP A 36 12.11 -15.02 7.64
C TRP A 36 13.58 -15.05 8.04
N ARG A 37 13.95 -15.88 9.04
CA ARG A 37 15.35 -16.00 9.48
C ARG A 37 16.28 -16.39 8.33
N ARG A 38 15.80 -17.25 7.43
CA ARG A 38 16.57 -17.71 6.29
C ARG A 38 16.64 -16.67 5.17
N LEU A 39 15.61 -15.85 5.00
CA LEU A 39 15.60 -14.73 4.06
C LEU A 39 16.62 -13.64 4.41
N HIS A 40 16.88 -13.45 5.72
CA HIS A 40 17.75 -12.39 6.23
C HIS A 40 19.15 -12.88 6.63
N THR A 41 19.54 -14.09 6.22
CA THR A 41 20.87 -14.65 6.50
C THR A 41 21.63 -14.98 5.22
N GLY A 42 22.78 -14.35 5.03
CA GLY A 42 23.61 -14.51 3.84
C GLY A 42 23.20 -13.61 2.68
N HIS A 43 23.76 -13.87 1.49
CA HIS A 43 23.50 -13.05 0.30
C HIS A 43 22.13 -13.38 -0.32
N TRP A 44 21.32 -12.37 -0.68
CA TRP A 44 19.94 -12.56 -1.17
C TRP A 44 19.84 -13.49 -2.38
N GLU A 45 20.80 -13.39 -3.32
CA GLU A 45 20.86 -14.27 -4.50
C GLU A 45 20.97 -15.76 -4.16
N SER A 46 21.51 -16.09 -2.98
CA SER A 46 21.66 -17.48 -2.51
C SER A 46 20.41 -18.03 -1.82
N VAL A 47 19.39 -17.20 -1.58
CA VAL A 47 18.15 -17.62 -0.94
C VAL A 47 17.38 -18.57 -1.86
N PRO A 48 17.13 -19.83 -1.43
CA PRO A 48 16.41 -20.79 -2.25
C PRO A 48 14.96 -20.39 -2.51
N LEU A 49 14.45 -20.67 -3.71
CA LEU A 49 13.06 -20.36 -4.08
C LEU A 49 12.03 -21.03 -3.16
N TRP A 50 12.29 -22.23 -2.65
CA TRP A 50 11.38 -22.90 -1.71
C TRP A 50 11.26 -22.15 -0.38
N CYS A 51 12.29 -21.42 0.04
CA CYS A 51 12.24 -20.61 1.25
C CYS A 51 11.39 -19.35 1.04
N ARG A 52 11.54 -18.70 -0.12
CA ARG A 52 10.70 -17.59 -0.57
C ARG A 52 9.24 -18.04 -0.73
N GLU A 53 9.02 -19.23 -1.27
CA GLU A 53 7.69 -19.85 -1.39
C GLU A 53 7.06 -20.09 -0.01
N ALA A 54 7.80 -20.70 0.93
CA ALA A 54 7.33 -20.92 2.29
C ALA A 54 6.92 -19.61 2.97
N HIS A 55 7.74 -18.58 2.81
CA HIS A 55 7.43 -17.24 3.31
C HIS A 55 6.17 -16.66 2.67
N GLY A 56 6.06 -16.71 1.34
CA GLY A 56 4.88 -16.24 0.62
C GLY A 56 3.59 -16.98 1.01
N VAL A 57 3.67 -18.29 1.26
CA VAL A 57 2.52 -19.08 1.75
C VAL A 57 2.12 -18.65 3.16
N ALA A 58 3.08 -18.50 4.07
CA ALA A 58 2.80 -18.04 5.43
C ALA A 58 2.16 -16.64 5.43
N CYS A 59 2.73 -15.72 4.66
CA CYS A 59 2.19 -14.39 4.43
C CYS A 59 0.77 -14.40 3.87
N LEU A 60 0.47 -15.27 2.90
CA LEU A 60 -0.89 -15.39 2.36
C LEU A 60 -1.88 -15.86 3.44
N LEU A 61 -1.51 -16.87 4.23
CA LEU A 61 -2.37 -17.40 5.29
C LEU A 61 -2.63 -16.35 6.39
N LEU A 62 -1.58 -15.69 6.86
CA LEU A 62 -1.69 -14.62 7.87
C LEU A 62 -2.49 -13.44 7.31
N GLY A 63 -2.19 -13.01 6.08
CA GLY A 63 -2.92 -11.92 5.42
C GLY A 63 -4.42 -12.20 5.32
N LEU A 64 -4.81 -13.40 4.91
CA LEU A 64 -6.21 -13.82 4.86
C LEU A 64 -6.86 -13.89 6.25
N SER A 65 -6.12 -14.36 7.26
CA SER A 65 -6.60 -14.41 8.65
C SER A 65 -6.92 -13.01 9.17
N TYR A 66 -6.02 -12.04 8.99
CA TYR A 66 -6.24 -10.65 9.42
C TYR A 66 -7.35 -9.97 8.62
N ALA A 67 -7.44 -10.21 7.30
CA ALA A 67 -8.52 -9.66 6.49
C ALA A 67 -9.89 -10.20 6.89
N ALA A 68 -9.97 -11.49 7.28
CA ALA A 68 -11.21 -12.07 7.78
C ALA A 68 -11.63 -11.42 9.11
N SER A 69 -10.69 -11.23 10.04
CA SER A 69 -10.94 -10.51 11.30
C SER A 69 -11.39 -9.06 11.04
N GLY A 70 -10.72 -8.35 10.13
CA GLY A 70 -11.08 -6.98 9.77
C GLY A 70 -12.44 -6.86 9.10
N ALA A 71 -12.79 -7.80 8.21
CA ALA A 71 -14.11 -7.84 7.59
C ALA A 71 -15.22 -8.14 8.61
N ALA A 72 -14.95 -8.99 9.60
CA ALA A 72 -15.90 -9.25 10.69
C ALA A 72 -16.10 -8.02 11.59
N ALA A 73 -15.02 -7.29 11.92
CA ALA A 73 -15.10 -6.05 12.67
C ALA A 73 -15.85 -4.94 11.90
N ALA A 74 -15.58 -4.78 10.59
CA ALA A 74 -16.30 -3.84 9.74
C ALA A 74 -17.80 -4.16 9.65
N ALA A 75 -18.15 -5.45 9.54
CA ALA A 75 -19.55 -5.87 9.58
C ALA A 75 -20.22 -5.61 10.94
N ALA A 76 -19.44 -5.66 12.04
CA ALA A 76 -19.92 -5.32 13.38
C ALA A 76 -20.17 -3.82 13.55
N ALA A 77 -19.33 -2.98 12.96
CA ALA A 77 -19.54 -1.52 12.89
C ALA A 77 -20.83 -1.20 12.12
N GLU A 78 -21.03 -1.80 10.93
CA GLU A 78 -22.27 -1.60 10.14
C GLU A 78 -23.53 -2.12 10.85
N ASN A 79 -23.45 -3.28 11.54
CA ASN A 79 -24.58 -3.87 12.25
C ASN A 79 -24.13 -4.80 13.40
N PRO A 80 -24.17 -4.33 14.67
CA PRO A 80 -23.74 -5.10 15.83
C PRO A 80 -24.49 -6.44 16.03
N ALA A 81 -25.75 -6.51 15.57
CA ALA A 81 -26.57 -7.72 15.69
C ALA A 81 -26.22 -8.80 14.65
N ALA A 82 -25.65 -8.42 13.49
CA ALA A 82 -25.20 -9.35 12.46
C ALA A 82 -23.83 -9.97 12.80
N ALA A 83 -22.96 -9.24 13.49
CA ALA A 83 -21.64 -9.71 13.91
C ALA A 83 -21.69 -10.84 14.95
N ALA A 84 -22.67 -10.82 15.87
CA ALA A 84 -22.89 -11.91 16.82
C ALA A 84 -23.20 -13.26 16.13
N ALA A 85 -23.67 -13.25 14.88
CA ALA A 85 -23.90 -14.46 14.08
C ALA A 85 -22.66 -14.91 13.27
N ALA A 86 -21.70 -14.00 13.02
CA ALA A 86 -20.46 -14.26 12.25
C ALA A 86 -19.23 -14.54 13.14
N ALA A 87 -19.28 -14.20 14.43
CA ALA A 87 -18.21 -14.32 15.43
C ALA A 87 -17.86 -15.76 15.86
N ALA A 88 -17.85 -16.71 14.92
CA ALA A 88 -17.23 -18.03 15.11
C ALA A 88 -15.70 -18.02 14.82
N ALA A 89 -15.10 -16.84 14.72
CA ALA A 89 -13.65 -16.64 14.60
C ALA A 89 -13.20 -15.71 15.75
N ASP A 90 -12.62 -16.31 16.79
CA ASP A 90 -12.34 -15.70 18.09
C ASP A 90 -11.42 -14.47 18.11
N ALA A 91 -10.75 -14.14 17.02
CA ALA A 91 -9.96 -12.90 16.95
C ALA A 91 -10.84 -11.63 17.07
N ALA A 92 -12.12 -11.71 16.71
CA ALA A 92 -13.07 -10.61 16.92
C ALA A 92 -13.68 -10.62 18.33
N ALA A 93 -13.62 -11.74 19.06
CA ALA A 93 -14.20 -11.86 20.40
C ALA A 93 -13.33 -11.19 21.47
N ASP A 94 -12.00 -11.26 21.35
CA ASP A 94 -11.08 -10.53 22.21
C ASP A 94 -11.13 -9.01 21.94
N ALA A 95 -11.36 -8.60 20.69
CA ALA A 95 -11.56 -7.20 20.32
C ALA A 95 -12.93 -6.65 20.78
N ALA A 96 -14.00 -7.45 20.71
CA ALA A 96 -15.32 -7.07 21.20
C ALA A 96 -15.44 -7.06 22.75
N ALA A 97 -14.53 -7.72 23.46
CA ALA A 97 -14.47 -7.73 24.93
C ALA A 97 -13.72 -6.51 25.49
N ALA A 98 -12.82 -5.92 24.69
CA ALA A 98 -12.34 -4.56 24.93
C ALA A 98 -13.39 -3.58 24.39
N GLN A 99 -13.60 -2.47 25.06
CA GLN A 99 -14.55 -1.43 24.66
C GLN A 99 -13.95 -0.63 23.48
N GLU A 100 -13.58 -1.31 22.40
CA GLU A 100 -12.86 -0.78 21.24
C GLU A 100 -13.83 -0.43 20.11
N ASP A 101 -13.51 0.67 19.43
CA ASP A 101 -14.16 1.07 18.20
C ASP A 101 -13.98 -0.04 17.14
N PHE A 102 -15.10 -0.59 16.66
CA PHE A 102 -15.11 -1.66 15.66
C PHE A 102 -14.48 -1.21 14.34
N VAL A 103 -14.56 0.08 14.02
CA VAL A 103 -13.97 0.66 12.81
C VAL A 103 -12.45 0.73 12.93
N GLU A 104 -11.93 1.25 14.05
CA GLU A 104 -10.48 1.25 14.34
C GLU A 104 -9.90 -0.18 14.36
N THR A 105 -10.65 -1.12 14.93
CA THR A 105 -10.30 -2.55 14.94
C THR A 105 -10.21 -3.10 13.52
N ALA A 106 -11.20 -2.80 12.68
CA ALA A 106 -11.22 -3.21 11.28
C ALA A 106 -10.01 -2.63 10.52
N GLU A 107 -9.73 -1.34 10.70
CA GLU A 107 -8.61 -0.66 10.05
C GLU A 107 -7.27 -1.30 10.42
N LYS A 108 -6.99 -1.49 11.72
CA LYS A 108 -5.76 -2.15 12.20
C LYS A 108 -5.62 -3.55 11.60
N ALA A 109 -6.70 -4.33 11.58
CA ALA A 109 -6.69 -5.66 10.99
C ALA A 109 -6.38 -5.63 9.49
N PHE A 110 -6.94 -4.69 8.72
CA PHE A 110 -6.60 -4.54 7.31
C PHE A 110 -5.15 -4.10 7.11
N ILE A 111 -4.61 -3.18 7.93
CA ILE A 111 -3.19 -2.80 7.88
C ILE A 111 -2.29 -4.03 8.03
N PHE A 112 -2.57 -4.91 9.01
CA PHE A 112 -1.84 -6.17 9.16
C PHE A 112 -2.03 -7.11 7.97
N ALA A 113 -3.25 -7.21 7.44
CA ALA A 113 -3.53 -8.04 6.27
C ALA A 113 -2.68 -7.62 5.07
N PHE A 114 -2.68 -6.33 4.74
CA PHE A 114 -1.85 -5.77 3.66
C PHE A 114 -0.36 -5.93 3.94
N ARG A 115 0.09 -5.69 5.18
CA ARG A 115 1.49 -5.88 5.58
C ARG A 115 1.98 -7.29 5.24
N TYR A 116 1.24 -8.33 5.60
CA TYR A 116 1.66 -9.69 5.29
C TYR A 116 1.63 -10.00 3.79
N ILE A 117 0.59 -9.56 3.08
CA ILE A 117 0.53 -9.76 1.62
C ILE A 117 1.69 -9.06 0.91
N ASP A 118 1.97 -7.81 1.27
CA ASP A 118 3.06 -7.03 0.70
C ASP A 118 4.43 -7.63 1.04
N LEU A 119 4.63 -8.11 2.28
CA LEU A 119 5.83 -8.88 2.64
C LEU A 119 5.99 -10.11 1.74
N GLY A 120 4.92 -10.86 1.52
CA GLY A 120 4.91 -12.03 0.63
C GLY A 120 5.26 -11.67 -0.82
N LEU A 121 4.76 -10.53 -1.32
CA LEU A 121 5.08 -10.04 -2.67
C LEU A 121 6.54 -9.59 -2.79
N ILE A 122 7.00 -8.78 -1.83
CA ILE A 122 8.35 -8.19 -1.80
C ILE A 122 9.41 -9.28 -1.63
N MET A 123 9.26 -10.13 -0.62
CA MET A 123 10.25 -11.16 -0.28
C MET A 123 10.13 -12.41 -1.16
N GLY A 124 8.91 -12.69 -1.64
CA GLY A 124 8.63 -13.83 -2.51
C GLY A 124 9.14 -13.61 -3.93
N GLY A 125 8.80 -12.46 -4.51
CA GLY A 125 9.05 -12.11 -5.90
C GLY A 125 8.27 -12.96 -6.90
N PRO A 126 8.21 -12.56 -8.18
CA PRO A 126 7.32 -13.15 -9.19
C PRO A 126 7.61 -14.61 -9.55
N LYS A 127 8.75 -15.17 -9.09
CA LYS A 127 9.18 -16.54 -9.38
C LYS A 127 8.51 -17.61 -8.51
N ILE A 128 7.87 -17.24 -7.40
CA ILE A 128 7.19 -18.20 -6.52
C ILE A 128 5.79 -18.55 -7.04
N ARG A 129 5.33 -19.77 -6.80
CA ARG A 129 4.06 -20.29 -7.32
C ARG A 129 2.86 -19.58 -6.71
N VAL A 130 2.94 -19.23 -5.43
CA VAL A 130 1.89 -18.49 -4.71
C VAL A 130 1.80 -17.01 -5.09
N TYR A 131 2.73 -16.46 -5.88
CA TYR A 131 2.78 -15.02 -6.19
C TYR A 131 1.47 -14.48 -6.78
N LYS A 132 0.88 -15.20 -7.75
CA LYS A 132 -0.41 -14.80 -8.33
C LYS A 132 -1.58 -14.82 -7.34
N ARG A 133 -1.50 -15.65 -6.30
CA ARG A 133 -2.51 -15.70 -5.24
C ARG A 133 -2.34 -14.52 -4.29
N LEU A 134 -1.11 -14.14 -3.97
CA LEU A 134 -0.81 -12.92 -3.21
C LEU A 134 -1.31 -11.67 -3.93
N THR A 135 -1.07 -11.54 -5.24
CA THR A 135 -1.58 -10.40 -6.03
C THR A 135 -3.11 -10.37 -6.08
N ALA A 136 -3.76 -11.53 -6.15
CA ALA A 136 -5.22 -11.62 -6.13
C ALA A 136 -5.79 -11.26 -4.75
N ALA A 137 -5.15 -11.70 -3.66
CA ALA A 137 -5.52 -11.33 -2.30
C ALA A 137 -5.38 -9.83 -2.06
N ALA A 138 -4.26 -9.21 -2.50
CA ALA A 138 -4.06 -7.77 -2.43
C ALA A 138 -5.21 -7.01 -3.12
N ALA A 139 -5.56 -7.41 -4.34
CA ALA A 139 -6.66 -6.78 -5.08
C ALA A 139 -8.02 -6.96 -4.40
N ALA A 140 -8.28 -8.12 -3.78
CA ALA A 140 -9.50 -8.34 -3.02
C ALA A 140 -9.55 -7.45 -1.75
N PHE A 141 -8.42 -7.30 -1.07
CA PHE A 141 -8.34 -6.44 0.12
C PHE A 141 -8.51 -4.97 -0.24
N ASP A 142 -8.01 -4.53 -1.40
CA ASP A 142 -8.21 -3.16 -1.89
C ASP A 142 -9.70 -2.83 -2.03
N VAL A 143 -10.50 -3.76 -2.56
CA VAL A 143 -11.97 -3.60 -2.68
C VAL A 143 -12.65 -3.50 -1.31
N ILE A 144 -12.24 -4.34 -0.34
CA ILE A 144 -12.85 -4.31 1.00
C ILE A 144 -12.50 -3.02 1.73
N ARG A 145 -11.24 -2.58 1.63
CA ARG A 145 -10.78 -1.33 2.25
C ARG A 145 -11.46 -0.10 1.62
N GLU A 146 -11.68 -0.09 0.30
CA GLU A 146 -12.46 0.99 -0.33
C GLU A 146 -13.84 1.13 0.30
N ARG A 147 -14.48 0.02 0.66
CA ARG A 147 -15.76 0.05 1.38
C ARG A 147 -15.62 0.57 2.81
N LEU A 148 -14.57 0.17 3.55
CA LEU A 148 -14.32 0.70 4.89
C LEU A 148 -14.10 2.22 4.87
N LEU A 149 -13.34 2.72 3.89
CA LEU A 149 -13.14 4.16 3.73
C LEU A 149 -14.44 4.91 3.43
N LEU A 150 -15.40 4.29 2.73
CA LEU A 150 -16.71 4.91 2.51
C LEU A 150 -17.51 5.00 3.81
N LEU A 151 -17.42 4.01 4.69
CA LEU A 151 -18.08 4.04 6.00
C LEU A 151 -17.48 5.15 6.88
N LEU A 152 -16.15 5.22 6.96
CA LEU A 152 -15.45 6.27 7.68
C LEU A 152 -15.81 7.67 7.17
N GLN A 153 -15.94 7.85 5.85
CA GLN A 153 -16.37 9.13 5.28
C GLN A 153 -17.81 9.49 5.66
N GLN A 154 -18.70 8.50 5.81
CA GLN A 154 -20.05 8.74 6.28
C GLN A 154 -20.07 9.16 7.74
N GLU A 155 -19.26 8.52 8.59
CA GLU A 155 -19.11 8.89 10.00
C GLU A 155 -18.51 10.30 10.14
N GLU A 156 -17.47 10.65 9.38
CA GLU A 156 -16.90 12.01 9.36
C GLU A 156 -17.89 13.07 8.83
N GLU A 157 -18.75 12.71 7.85
CA GLU A 157 -19.79 13.60 7.34
C GLU A 157 -20.91 13.79 8.38
N GLU A 158 -21.32 12.73 9.08
CA GLU A 158 -22.31 12.79 10.16
C GLU A 158 -21.79 13.58 11.37
N GLU A 159 -20.56 13.31 11.82
CA GLU A 159 -19.90 14.09 12.89
C GLU A 159 -19.68 15.54 12.47
N GLY A 160 -19.30 15.79 11.21
CA GLY A 160 -19.12 17.14 10.68
C GLY A 160 -20.43 17.91 10.50
N GLU A 161 -21.56 17.22 10.27
CA GLU A 161 -22.90 17.81 10.29
C GLU A 161 -23.34 18.14 11.73
N GLU A 162 -23.09 17.24 12.70
CA GLU A 162 -23.35 17.49 14.13
C GLU A 162 -22.48 18.65 14.66
N GLU A 163 -21.19 18.68 14.33
CA GLU A 163 -20.28 19.80 14.68
C GLU A 163 -20.72 21.10 14.00
N GLN A 164 -21.21 21.06 12.76
CA GLN A 164 -21.75 22.25 12.09
C GLN A 164 -23.05 22.73 12.74
N GLU A 165 -23.95 21.83 13.15
CA GLU A 165 -25.16 22.19 13.89
C GLU A 165 -24.82 22.79 15.26
N GLU A 166 -23.84 22.22 15.97
CA GLU A 166 -23.32 22.78 17.24
C GLU A 166 -22.62 24.13 17.03
N GLU A 167 -21.81 24.28 15.99
CA GLU A 167 -21.17 25.55 15.61
C GLU A 167 -22.20 26.60 15.20
N GLU A 168 -23.27 26.24 14.46
CA GLU A 168 -24.37 27.14 14.10
C GLU A 168 -25.16 27.58 15.34
N GLU A 169 -25.43 26.66 16.29
CA GLU A 169 -26.07 26.98 17.57
C GLU A 169 -25.17 27.87 18.46
N GLU A 170 -23.86 27.62 18.49
CA GLU A 170 -22.88 28.45 19.18
C GLU A 170 -22.71 29.80 18.50
N GLU A 171 -22.71 29.88 17.17
CA GLU A 171 -22.67 31.11 16.39
C GLU A 171 -23.94 31.94 16.59
N GLU A 172 -25.13 31.34 16.67
CA GLU A 172 -26.37 32.03 17.01
C GLU A 172 -26.32 32.63 18.44
N GLN A 173 -25.77 31.87 19.40
CA GLN A 173 -25.55 32.35 20.77
C GLN A 173 -24.47 33.44 20.85
N GLN A 174 -23.39 33.33 20.05
CA GLN A 174 -22.33 34.31 19.95
C GLN A 174 -22.77 35.58 19.18
N GLN A 175 -23.61 35.47 18.16
CA GLN A 175 -24.18 36.61 17.43
C GLN A 175 -25.14 37.44 18.31
N GLN A 176 -25.87 36.80 19.24
CA GLN A 176 -26.62 37.52 20.28
C GLN A 176 -25.69 38.30 21.24
N GLN A 177 -24.47 37.81 21.47
CA GLN A 177 -23.47 38.46 22.35
C GLN A 177 -22.57 39.48 21.61
N GLN A 178 -22.36 39.33 20.30
CA GLN A 178 -21.46 40.16 19.48
C GLN A 178 -22.14 41.37 18.81
N GLN A 179 -23.41 41.69 19.13
CA GLN A 179 -23.99 43.02 18.84
C GLN A 179 -23.29 44.19 19.57
N GLN A 180 -22.20 43.93 20.31
CA GLN A 180 -21.25 44.93 20.78
C GLN A 180 -19.81 44.56 20.37
N GLN A 181 -19.30 45.32 19.40
CA GLN A 181 -17.89 45.52 18.98
C GLN A 181 -17.47 44.83 17.67
N GLN A 182 -17.03 45.67 16.71
CA GLN A 182 -16.43 45.31 15.43
C GLN A 182 -14.89 45.43 15.50
N ARG A 183 -14.15 44.55 14.77
CA ARG A 183 -13.18 44.94 13.71
C ARG A 183 -12.39 43.77 13.09
N ASP A 184 -12.37 43.79 11.76
CA ASP A 184 -11.39 43.39 10.72
C ASP A 184 -10.23 42.40 11.02
N ASN A 185 -10.10 41.34 10.21
CA ASN A 185 -9.17 41.30 9.06
C ASN A 185 -9.21 39.96 8.27
N THR A 186 -8.82 40.02 6.99
CA THR A 186 -8.78 38.92 6.00
C THR A 186 -7.38 38.31 5.82
N PRO A 187 -7.23 37.00 5.55
CA PRO A 187 -6.00 36.40 5.06
C PRO A 187 -6.10 35.93 3.60
N SER A 188 -4.96 35.85 2.89
CA SER A 188 -4.86 35.15 1.60
C SER A 188 -3.44 34.60 1.40
N VAL A 189 -3.37 33.49 0.66
CA VAL A 189 -2.42 32.37 0.74
C VAL A 189 -1.46 32.26 -0.47
N SER A 190 -0.29 31.65 -0.20
CA SER A 190 0.65 30.82 -1.01
C SER A 190 1.28 31.31 -2.33
N LEU A 191 2.59 31.07 -2.47
CA LEU A 191 3.19 30.40 -3.65
C LEU A 191 4.46 29.60 -3.25
N GLU A 192 4.59 28.40 -3.80
CA GLU A 192 5.60 27.35 -3.54
C GLU A 192 7.05 27.69 -3.99
N PRO A 193 8.10 27.12 -3.35
CA PRO A 193 9.45 27.15 -3.87
C PRO A 193 9.76 25.93 -4.77
N LEU A 194 10.07 26.20 -6.04
CA LEU A 194 10.57 25.20 -6.99
C LEU A 194 12.06 24.90 -6.70
N VAL A 195 12.38 23.68 -6.29
CA VAL A 195 13.77 23.24 -6.10
C VAL A 195 14.44 23.06 -7.48
N PRO A 196 15.53 23.79 -7.81
CA PRO A 196 16.19 23.65 -9.10
C PRO A 196 17.08 22.40 -9.11
N ILE A 197 16.72 21.40 -9.93
CA ILE A 197 17.58 20.25 -10.20
C ILE A 197 18.65 20.68 -11.22
N ASN A 198 19.81 21.13 -10.75
CA ASN A 198 20.96 21.41 -11.61
C ASN A 198 21.63 20.10 -12.07
N ARG A 199 21.19 19.55 -13.21
CA ARG A 199 21.87 18.41 -13.86
C ARG A 199 22.89 18.93 -14.88
N ARG A 200 24.18 18.82 -14.56
CA ARG A 200 25.24 18.82 -15.58
C ARG A 200 25.20 17.48 -16.32
N ARG A 201 24.45 17.39 -17.41
CA ARG A 201 24.51 16.24 -18.34
C ARG A 201 25.31 16.66 -19.56
N SER A 202 26.23 15.79 -20.01
CA SER A 202 26.64 15.78 -21.42
C SER A 202 25.37 15.74 -22.29
N PRO A 203 25.28 16.50 -23.39
CA PRO A 203 24.05 16.54 -24.18
C PRO A 203 23.76 15.12 -24.71
N VAL A 204 22.76 14.46 -24.12
CA VAL A 204 22.17 13.26 -24.70
C VAL A 204 21.36 13.74 -25.90
N GLU A 205 21.48 13.05 -27.02
CA GLU A 205 20.70 13.40 -28.19
C GLU A 205 19.21 13.33 -27.87
N GLU A 206 18.48 14.39 -28.25
CA GLU A 206 17.05 14.51 -27.96
C GLU A 206 16.25 14.41 -29.26
N ARG A 207 15.18 13.61 -29.24
CA ARG A 207 14.23 13.47 -30.35
C ARG A 207 12.82 13.66 -29.82
N THR A 208 11.99 14.38 -30.57
CA THR A 208 10.56 14.53 -30.26
C THR A 208 9.74 13.31 -30.69
N SER A 209 10.24 12.57 -31.69
CA SER A 209 9.69 11.30 -32.14
C SER A 209 10.77 10.50 -32.85
N ILE A 210 10.61 9.17 -32.88
CA ILE A 210 11.51 8.25 -33.58
C ILE A 210 10.73 7.05 -34.09
N GLY A 211 11.07 6.58 -35.30
CA GLY A 211 10.50 5.35 -35.86
C GLY A 211 11.14 4.12 -35.21
N PHE A 212 10.41 3.00 -35.19
CA PHE A 212 10.89 1.75 -34.57
C PHE A 212 12.23 1.26 -35.16
N GLU A 213 12.34 1.20 -36.50
CA GLU A 213 13.55 0.75 -37.18
C GLU A 213 14.74 1.70 -36.94
N ASP A 214 14.48 3.01 -36.96
CA ASP A 214 15.50 4.03 -36.67
C ASP A 214 16.01 3.92 -35.23
N PHE A 215 15.09 3.73 -34.26
CA PHE A 215 15.46 3.47 -32.87
C PHE A 215 16.31 2.20 -32.72
N LEU A 216 15.88 1.11 -33.35
CA LEU A 216 16.55 -0.18 -33.30
C LEU A 216 17.99 -0.10 -33.85
N VAL A 217 18.16 0.42 -35.07
CA VAL A 217 19.46 0.41 -35.77
C VAL A 217 20.41 1.49 -35.27
N ASN A 218 19.91 2.69 -34.97
CA ASN A 218 20.76 3.85 -34.67
C ASN A 218 21.00 4.09 -33.17
N TYR A 219 20.22 3.46 -32.29
CA TYR A 219 20.34 3.65 -30.85
C TYR A 219 20.48 2.33 -30.10
N LEU A 220 19.51 1.41 -30.21
CA LEU A 220 19.52 0.18 -29.43
C LEU A 220 20.72 -0.72 -29.77
N GLN A 221 20.94 -1.06 -31.04
CA GLN A 221 22.07 -1.89 -31.48
C GLN A 221 23.46 -1.24 -31.29
N LYS A 222 23.49 0.08 -31.07
CA LYS A 222 24.72 0.86 -30.91
C LYS A 222 24.99 1.21 -29.45
N ASP A 223 24.17 0.72 -28.51
CA ASP A 223 24.20 1.09 -27.09
C ASP A 223 24.25 2.61 -26.87
N LYS A 224 23.59 3.37 -27.75
CA LYS A 224 23.66 4.83 -27.76
C LYS A 224 22.45 5.43 -27.02
N PRO A 225 22.66 6.24 -25.96
CA PRO A 225 21.57 6.84 -25.21
C PRO A 225 20.80 7.85 -26.06
N LEU A 226 19.48 7.85 -25.91
CA LEU A 226 18.56 8.79 -26.56
C LEU A 226 17.52 9.27 -25.55
N LEU A 227 17.26 10.58 -25.51
CA LEU A 227 16.13 11.15 -24.82
C LEU A 227 14.98 11.34 -25.81
N ILE A 228 13.87 10.63 -25.58
CA ILE A 228 12.65 10.77 -26.38
C ILE A 228 11.67 11.67 -25.62
N ARG A 229 11.40 12.87 -26.15
CA ARG A 229 10.44 13.80 -25.56
C ARG A 229 9.01 13.39 -25.95
N GLY A 230 8.06 13.54 -25.02
CA GLY A 230 6.70 12.99 -25.09
C GLY A 230 5.76 13.48 -26.20
N ASN A 231 6.26 14.07 -27.29
CA ASN A 231 5.44 14.35 -28.49
C ASN A 231 5.32 13.13 -29.42
N THR A 232 6.00 12.04 -29.12
CA THR A 232 5.75 10.72 -29.73
C THR A 232 4.38 10.21 -29.31
N ARG A 233 3.58 9.77 -30.29
CA ARG A 233 2.26 9.13 -30.12
C ARG A 233 2.16 8.34 -28.82
N GLY A 234 1.34 8.81 -27.87
CA GLY A 234 0.94 8.06 -26.69
C GLY A 234 1.69 8.35 -25.38
N ILE A 235 2.99 8.70 -25.36
CA ILE A 235 3.73 8.76 -24.07
C ILE A 235 3.26 9.92 -23.18
N SER A 236 3.02 11.11 -23.74
CA SER A 236 2.40 12.22 -22.98
C SER A 236 0.94 11.97 -22.63
N GLU A 237 0.31 11.01 -23.29
CA GLU A 237 -1.07 10.57 -23.05
C GLU A 237 -1.15 9.42 -22.02
N PHE A 238 -0.02 8.88 -21.57
CA PHE A 238 -0.03 7.83 -20.56
C PHE A 238 -0.72 8.33 -19.29
N PRO A 239 -1.70 7.58 -18.75
CA PRO A 239 -2.44 8.01 -17.57
C PRO A 239 -1.54 8.41 -16.40
N CYS A 240 -0.45 7.69 -16.16
CA CYS A 240 0.52 7.97 -15.10
C CYS A 240 1.11 9.39 -15.16
N VAL A 241 1.29 9.98 -16.35
CA VAL A 241 1.87 11.32 -16.50
C VAL A 241 1.00 12.40 -15.87
N ASN A 242 -0.32 12.18 -15.84
CA ASN A 242 -1.30 13.12 -15.28
C ASN A 242 -1.77 12.67 -13.89
N LEU A 243 -2.11 11.37 -13.74
CA LEU A 243 -2.72 10.81 -12.53
C LEU A 243 -1.74 10.72 -11.35
N TRP A 244 -0.44 10.56 -11.59
CA TRP A 244 0.55 10.39 -10.50
C TRP A 244 1.13 11.71 -10.00
N ARG A 245 0.72 12.85 -10.59
CA ARG A 245 1.07 14.17 -10.07
C ARG A 245 0.32 14.51 -8.80
N ASP A 246 -0.86 13.93 -8.63
CA ASP A 246 -1.69 14.10 -7.44
C ASP A 246 -1.22 13.14 -6.34
N TRP A 247 -0.33 13.63 -5.48
CA TRP A 247 0.15 12.86 -4.34
C TRP A 247 -0.94 12.51 -3.34
N ARG A 248 -1.98 13.35 -3.20
CA ARG A 248 -3.10 13.06 -2.29
C ARG A 248 -3.88 11.85 -2.77
N ARG A 249 -4.11 11.74 -4.08
CA ARG A 249 -4.69 10.54 -4.70
C ARG A 249 -3.82 9.31 -4.46
N LEU A 250 -2.51 9.38 -4.71
CA LEU A 250 -1.61 8.24 -4.52
C LEU A 250 -1.61 7.78 -3.05
N ARG A 251 -1.51 8.74 -2.13
CA ARG A 251 -1.57 8.52 -0.68
C ARG A 251 -2.89 7.87 -0.25
N LYS A 252 -4.05 8.37 -0.71
CA LYS A 252 -5.36 7.76 -0.46
C LYS A 252 -5.44 6.32 -1.00
N GLN A 253 -4.92 6.09 -2.20
CA GLN A 253 -5.04 4.80 -2.88
C GLN A 253 -4.10 3.72 -2.33
N PHE A 254 -2.87 4.05 -1.90
CA PHE A 254 -1.93 3.02 -1.46
C PHE A 254 -1.02 3.42 -0.29
N GLY A 255 -1.37 4.46 0.46
CA GLY A 255 -0.69 4.84 1.71
C GLY A 255 -0.50 3.68 2.68
N HIS A 256 -1.48 2.79 2.76
CA HIS A 256 -1.49 1.58 3.59
C HIS A 256 -0.58 0.44 3.09
N ARG A 257 0.03 0.57 1.91
CA ARG A 257 0.89 -0.47 1.32
C ARG A 257 2.29 -0.36 1.87
N LEU A 258 2.88 -1.52 2.16
CA LEU A 258 4.24 -1.61 2.65
C LEU A 258 5.23 -1.43 1.49
N VAL A 259 6.22 -0.54 1.66
CA VAL A 259 7.23 -0.25 0.64
C VAL A 259 8.65 -0.27 1.22
N PRO A 260 9.67 -0.76 0.48
CA PRO A 260 11.06 -0.68 0.89
C PRO A 260 11.65 0.70 0.58
N ILE A 261 12.16 1.39 1.59
CA ILE A 261 12.77 2.70 1.46
C ILE A 261 14.26 2.61 1.80
N GLU A 262 15.10 3.08 0.88
CA GLU A 262 16.51 3.34 1.12
C GLU A 262 16.66 4.69 1.83
N ILE A 263 17.38 4.73 2.95
CA ILE A 263 17.59 5.92 3.77
C ILE A 263 19.08 6.22 3.81
N GLY A 264 19.48 7.40 3.33
CA GLY A 264 20.87 7.85 3.24
C GLY A 264 21.15 8.55 1.90
N SER A 265 22.24 9.32 1.84
CA SER A 265 22.64 10.06 0.64
C SER A 265 23.06 9.16 -0.52
N SER A 266 23.69 8.02 -0.22
CA SER A 266 24.24 7.08 -1.20
C SER A 266 24.41 5.69 -0.60
N TYR A 267 24.16 4.64 -1.39
CA TYR A 267 24.37 3.23 -1.00
C TYR A 267 25.83 2.90 -0.62
N ALA A 268 26.78 3.76 -0.99
CA ALA A 268 28.20 3.59 -0.70
C ALA A 268 28.63 4.20 0.64
N GLU A 269 27.73 4.90 1.34
CA GLU A 269 28.02 5.56 2.61
C GLU A 269 27.62 4.70 3.82
N GLU A 270 28.35 4.80 4.92
CA GLU A 270 28.14 4.00 6.13
C GLU A 270 26.78 4.27 6.81
N GLY A 271 26.18 5.43 6.55
CA GLY A 271 24.85 5.79 7.05
C GLY A 271 23.68 5.27 6.21
N TRP A 272 23.94 4.54 5.12
CA TRP A 272 22.89 3.98 4.28
C TRP A 272 22.22 2.76 4.95
N THR A 273 20.90 2.77 4.98
CA THR A 273 20.08 1.67 5.50
C THR A 273 18.84 1.46 4.63
N GLN A 274 18.16 0.34 4.82
CA GLN A 274 16.87 0.08 4.18
C GLN A 274 15.83 -0.26 5.25
N ARG A 275 14.65 0.34 5.15
CA ARG A 275 13.52 0.10 6.07
C ARG A 275 12.25 -0.18 5.27
N LEU A 276 11.47 -1.15 5.73
CA LEU A 276 10.09 -1.33 5.29
C LEU A 276 9.18 -0.43 6.13
N MET A 277 8.39 0.41 5.49
CA MET A 277 7.41 1.29 6.12
C MET A 277 6.15 1.39 5.25
N LEU A 278 5.08 1.97 5.80
CA LEU A 278 3.91 2.27 4.98
C LEU A 278 4.25 3.40 4.00
N PHE A 279 3.62 3.39 2.82
CA PHE A 279 3.80 4.49 1.88
C PHE A 279 3.36 5.84 2.46
N ASP A 280 2.37 5.82 3.37
CA ASP A 280 1.93 6.99 4.12
C ASP A 280 3.06 7.56 5.01
N ASP A 281 3.74 6.68 5.75
CA ASP A 281 4.91 7.03 6.57
C ASP A 281 6.02 7.61 5.69
N PHE A 282 6.30 7.00 4.54
CA PHE A 282 7.29 7.51 3.59
C PHE A 282 6.94 8.93 3.12
N TYR A 283 5.67 9.18 2.80
CA TYR A 283 5.21 10.49 2.35
C TYR A 283 5.39 11.54 3.46
N THR A 284 4.95 11.23 4.68
CA THR A 284 5.01 12.14 5.83
C THR A 284 6.42 12.35 6.37
N GLU A 285 7.32 11.38 6.21
CA GLU A 285 8.70 11.49 6.67
C GLU A 285 9.62 12.17 5.63
N PHE A 286 9.44 11.90 4.33
CA PHE A 286 10.43 12.26 3.30
C PHE A 286 9.92 13.15 2.15
N ILE A 287 8.61 13.20 1.90
CA ILE A 287 8.04 13.98 0.77
C ILE A 287 7.46 15.30 1.24
N GLU A 288 6.55 15.26 2.21
CA GLU A 288 5.88 16.43 2.79
C GLU A 288 5.93 16.38 4.31
N PRO A 289 7.12 16.56 4.90
CA PRO A 289 7.25 16.42 6.33
C PRO A 289 6.73 17.65 7.06
N SER A 290 5.94 17.42 8.10
CA SER A 290 5.29 18.47 8.89
C SER A 290 6.34 19.38 9.54
N SER A 291 6.52 20.57 8.97
CA SER A 291 7.47 21.57 9.45
C SER A 291 6.92 22.28 10.68
N LYS A 292 6.95 21.64 11.85
CA LYS A 292 6.75 22.36 13.12
C LYS A 292 7.98 23.25 13.37
N GLY A 293 8.01 24.45 12.78
CA GLY A 293 8.96 25.51 13.17
C GLY A 293 9.91 26.08 12.10
N GLY A 294 9.61 25.98 10.80
CA GLY A 294 10.26 26.81 9.77
C GLY A 294 11.78 26.63 9.55
N ALA A 295 12.43 25.69 10.23
CA ALA A 295 13.82 25.33 9.96
C ALA A 295 13.89 24.30 8.82
N PRO A 296 14.90 24.38 7.92
CA PRO A 296 15.14 23.33 6.95
C PRO A 296 15.41 22.02 7.67
N MET A 297 14.73 20.95 7.24
CA MET A 297 14.83 19.64 7.87
C MET A 297 16.21 19.05 7.60
N GLU A 298 17.08 19.02 8.62
CA GLU A 298 18.36 18.31 8.60
C GLU A 298 18.15 16.80 8.82
N GLY A 299 17.32 16.18 7.98
CA GLY A 299 17.01 14.74 8.00
C GLY A 299 17.76 13.96 6.92
N PRO A 300 17.93 12.63 7.07
CA PRO A 300 18.47 11.79 6.01
C PRO A 300 17.52 11.76 4.80
N ILE A 301 18.07 11.59 3.60
CA ILE A 301 17.27 11.49 2.37
C ILE A 301 16.67 10.09 2.25
N GLY A 302 15.38 10.00 1.94
CA GLY A 302 14.68 8.74 1.67
C GLY A 302 14.41 8.55 0.17
N TYR A 303 14.67 7.34 -0.33
CA TYR A 303 14.40 6.95 -1.71
C TYR A 303 13.56 5.66 -1.76
N LEU A 304 12.38 5.73 -2.39
CA LEU A 304 11.69 4.55 -2.89
C LEU A 304 12.36 4.14 -4.21
N ALA A 305 13.41 3.32 -4.11
CA ALA A 305 14.24 2.92 -5.23
C ALA A 305 14.26 1.40 -5.40
N GLN A 306 14.62 0.96 -6.60
CA GLN A 306 14.88 -0.47 -6.93
C GLN A 306 13.74 -1.44 -6.57
N HIS A 307 12.51 -0.93 -6.54
CA HIS A 307 11.33 -1.70 -6.16
C HIS A 307 10.41 -1.92 -7.35
N ALA A 308 9.93 -3.16 -7.52
CA ALA A 308 8.99 -3.54 -8.57
C ALA A 308 7.56 -3.11 -8.21
N LEU A 309 7.37 -1.82 -7.96
CA LEU A 309 6.13 -1.25 -7.43
C LEU A 309 4.90 -1.60 -8.29
N LEU A 310 5.05 -1.62 -9.61
CA LEU A 310 3.96 -1.95 -10.54
C LEU A 310 3.56 -3.44 -10.49
N GLU A 311 4.45 -4.33 -10.06
CA GLU A 311 4.11 -5.73 -9.82
C GLU A 311 3.34 -5.90 -8.51
N GLN A 312 3.72 -5.15 -7.47
CA GLN A 312 3.01 -5.12 -6.19
C GLN A 312 1.64 -4.45 -6.31
N LEU A 313 1.51 -3.43 -7.17
CA LEU A 313 0.31 -2.61 -7.36
C LEU A 313 -0.21 -2.71 -8.81
N PRO A 314 -0.92 -3.80 -9.17
CA PRO A 314 -1.39 -4.01 -10.54
C PRO A 314 -2.31 -2.92 -11.09
N PHE A 315 -3.00 -2.15 -10.24
CA PHE A 315 -3.81 -1.04 -10.70
C PHE A 315 -2.95 0.11 -11.25
N LEU A 316 -1.79 0.42 -10.65
CA LEU A 316 -0.84 1.39 -11.17
C LEU A 316 -0.21 0.91 -12.49
N ALA A 317 0.02 -0.40 -12.64
CA ALA A 317 0.54 -0.96 -13.89
C ALA A 317 -0.37 -0.66 -15.09
N LYS A 318 -1.70 -0.61 -14.89
CA LYS A 318 -2.66 -0.24 -15.95
C LYS A 318 -2.54 1.22 -16.37
N GLU A 319 -2.00 2.08 -15.51
CA GLU A 319 -1.81 3.51 -15.75
C GLU A 319 -0.48 3.81 -16.45
N ALA A 320 0.46 2.86 -16.46
CA ALA A 320 1.79 2.98 -17.02
C ALA A 320 2.05 1.91 -18.10
N PRO A 321 1.45 2.04 -19.29
CA PRO A 321 1.63 1.07 -20.38
C PRO A 321 3.10 1.02 -20.85
N ILE A 322 3.51 -0.15 -21.34
CA ILE A 322 4.85 -0.36 -21.89
C ILE A 322 4.96 0.38 -23.23
N PRO A 323 5.97 1.24 -23.46
CA PRO A 323 6.16 1.90 -24.74
C PRO A 323 6.42 0.90 -25.89
N ASP A 324 5.86 1.13 -27.07
CA ASP A 324 6.03 0.26 -28.26
C ASP A 324 7.51 0.02 -28.61
N LEU A 325 8.36 1.03 -28.40
CA LEU A 325 9.80 0.91 -28.64
C LEU A 325 10.50 -0.14 -27.76
N ALA A 326 9.92 -0.49 -26.61
CA ALA A 326 10.42 -1.59 -25.78
C ALA A 326 10.35 -2.95 -26.51
N LEU A 327 9.49 -3.09 -27.52
CA LEU A 327 9.43 -4.29 -28.35
C LEU A 327 10.71 -4.51 -29.16
N ALA A 328 11.52 -3.47 -29.37
CA ALA A 328 12.80 -3.56 -30.06
C ALA A 328 13.77 -4.52 -29.34
N TRP A 329 13.63 -4.69 -28.02
CA TRP A 329 14.41 -5.65 -27.24
C TRP A 329 14.14 -7.11 -27.62
N PHE A 330 12.93 -7.45 -28.07
CA PHE A 330 12.57 -8.83 -28.42
C PHE A 330 12.99 -9.24 -29.83
N VAL A 331 13.49 -8.29 -30.63
CA VAL A 331 13.92 -8.52 -32.02
C VAL A 331 15.44 -8.39 -32.20
N THR A 332 16.18 -8.06 -31.14
CA THR A 332 17.66 -8.08 -31.07
C THR A 332 18.16 -9.37 -30.46
#